data_AF-A0A0A1HTB2-F1
#
_entry.id   AF-A0A0A1HTB2-F1
#
_cell.length_a   1.000
_cell.length_b   1.000
_cell.length_c   1.000
_cell.angle_alpha   90.00
_cell.angle_beta   90.00
_cell.angle_gamma   90.00
#
_symmetry.space_group_name_H-M   'P 1'
#
loop_
_entity.id
_entity.type
_entity.pdbx_description
1 polymer ?
#
loop_
_entity_poly.entity_id
_entity_poly.type
_entity_poly.pdbx_seq_one_letter_code
_entity_poly.pdbx_strand_id
1 'polypeptide(L)'
;MHVIDIAAVVIIGPNVLRTFCLHFISSNMHYYGDVEPGNVIQQTQVLNPWWLWPLQAFCFNFGSSHGIHHFVVKEPFYIRQLTVPVAHKVMREMGVRFNDFGTFGRANRFVGEDKPRQQAVITVRG
;
A
#
# COMPACT_ATOMS: atom_id res chain seq x y z
N MET A 1 24.92 -14.65 29.31
CA MET A 1 24.36 -15.33 28.11
C MET A 1 22.84 -15.35 28.15
N HIS A 2 22.19 -15.89 29.18
CA HIS A 2 20.71 -15.97 29.24
C HIS A 2 19.94 -14.67 29.01
N VAL A 3 20.40 -13.52 29.53
CA VAL A 3 19.73 -12.23 29.27
C VAL A 3 19.78 -11.85 27.79
N ILE A 4 20.91 -12.14 27.12
CA ILE A 4 21.08 -11.89 25.69
C ILE A 4 20.16 -12.80 24.89
N ASP A 5 20.07 -14.08 25.27
CA ASP A 5 19.18 -15.05 24.59
C ASP A 5 17.71 -14.64 24.72
N ILE A 6 17.27 -14.23 25.91
CA ILE A 6 15.91 -13.76 26.15
C ILE A 6 15.63 -12.48 25.33
N ALA A 7 16.54 -11.50 25.36
CA ALA A 7 16.38 -10.28 24.58
C ALA A 7 16.33 -10.56 23.07
N ALA A 8 17.17 -11.48 22.58
CA ALA A 8 17.20 -11.88 21.18
C ALA A 8 15.88 -12.50 20.73
N VAL A 9 15.33 -13.44 21.51
CA VAL A 9 14.14 -14.22 21.13
C VAL A 9 12.85 -13.45 21.35
N VAL A 10 12.73 -12.71 22.45
CA VAL A 10 11.46 -12.08 22.84
C VAL A 10 11.31 -10.67 22.26
N ILE A 11 12.42 -9.94 22.10
CA ILE A 11 12.39 -8.53 21.68
C ILE A 11 12.94 -8.40 20.26
N ILE A 12 14.20 -8.76 20.04
CA ILE A 12 14.90 -8.41 18.79
C ILE A 12 14.30 -9.17 17.60
N GLY A 13 14.24 -10.50 17.68
CA GLY A 13 13.73 -11.36 16.61
C GLY A 13 12.33 -10.96 16.13
N PRO A 14 11.33 -10.84 17.03
CA PRO A 14 9.98 -10.41 16.65
C PRO A 14 9.92 -9.01 16.04
N ASN A 15 10.70 -8.05 16.57
CA ASN A 15 10.74 -6.69 16.01
C ASN A 15 11.41 -6.64 14.64
N VAL A 16 12.47 -7.42 14.42
CA VAL A 16 13.13 -7.55 13.11
C VAL A 16 12.16 -8.17 12.10
N LEU A 17 11.48 -9.26 12.47
CA LEU A 17 10.49 -9.92 11.61
C LEU A 17 9.35 -8.97 11.25
N ARG A 18 8.77 -8.27 12.24
CA ARG A 18 7.74 -7.25 12.01
C ARG A 18 8.22 -6.13 11.10
N THR A 19 9.42 -5.64 11.32
CA THR A 19 10.03 -4.56 10.51
C THR A 19 10.22 -5.00 9.06
N PHE A 20 10.71 -6.22 8.85
CA PHE A 20 10.81 -6.82 7.54
C PHE A 20 9.45 -6.90 6.85
N CYS A 21 8.43 -7.46 7.52
CA CYS A 21 7.09 -7.59 6.94
C CYS A 21 6.47 -6.23 6.60
N LEU A 22 6.63 -5.23 7.47
CA LEU A 22 6.16 -3.87 7.21
C LEU A 22 6.84 -3.24 6.01
N HIS A 23 8.18 -3.27 5.96
CA HIS A 23 8.91 -2.69 4.83
C HIS A 23 8.61 -3.44 3.54
N PHE A 24 8.57 -4.77 3.57
CA PHE A 24 8.26 -5.56 2.39
C PHE A 24 6.88 -5.20 1.84
N ILE A 25 5.84 -5.19 2.66
CA ILE A 25 4.48 -4.87 2.20
C ILE A 25 4.38 -3.40 1.76
N SER A 26 4.90 -2.47 2.57
CA SER A 26 4.81 -1.03 2.31
C SER A 26 5.56 -0.62 1.05
N SER A 27 6.78 -1.11 0.84
CA SER A 27 7.56 -0.77 -0.34
C SER A 27 6.95 -1.32 -1.63
N ASN A 28 6.17 -2.41 -1.54
CA ASN A 28 5.54 -3.03 -2.71
C ASN A 28 4.15 -2.47 -3.04
N MET A 29 3.54 -1.68 -2.14
CA MET A 29 2.21 -1.10 -2.37
C MET A 29 2.23 0.38 -2.80
N HIS A 30 3.33 1.10 -2.64
CA HIS A 30 3.40 2.51 -3.03
C HIS A 30 3.90 2.66 -4.46
N TYR A 31 3.34 3.66 -5.13
CA TYR A 31 3.85 4.11 -6.41
C TYR A 31 4.79 5.30 -6.20
N TYR A 32 5.98 5.23 -6.79
CA TYR A 32 7.03 6.26 -6.66
C TYR A 32 7.23 7.07 -7.94
N GLY A 33 6.60 6.69 -9.05
CA GLY A 33 6.69 7.39 -10.33
C GLY A 33 5.39 7.32 -11.12
N ASP A 34 5.25 8.25 -12.08
CA ASP A 34 4.03 8.45 -12.90
C ASP A 34 2.75 8.67 -12.09
N VAL A 35 2.91 9.22 -10.89
CA VAL A 35 1.83 9.69 -10.03
C VAL A 35 1.57 11.15 -10.35
N GLU A 36 0.34 11.48 -10.73
CA GLU A 36 -0.07 12.86 -10.96
C GLU A 36 0.08 13.70 -9.68
N PRO A 37 0.67 14.91 -9.75
CA PRO A 37 0.84 15.76 -8.57
C PRO A 37 -0.48 16.00 -7.82
N GLY A 38 -0.49 15.73 -6.52
CA GLY A 38 -1.68 15.88 -5.67
C GLY A 38 -2.71 14.76 -5.79
N ASN A 39 -2.53 13.78 -6.67
CA ASN A 39 -3.47 12.70 -6.86
C ASN A 39 -3.25 11.55 -5.85
N VAL A 40 -3.92 11.65 -4.71
CA VAL A 40 -3.84 10.66 -3.62
C VAL A 40 -4.33 9.26 -4.02
N ILE A 41 -5.18 9.14 -5.05
CA ILE A 41 -5.68 7.84 -5.56
C ILE A 41 -4.53 7.02 -6.18
N GLN A 42 -3.52 7.69 -6.71
CA GLN A 42 -2.40 7.08 -7.43
C GLN A 42 -1.18 6.81 -6.55
N GLN A 43 -1.16 7.24 -5.28
CA GLN A 43 0.01 7.11 -4.40
C GLN A 43 0.26 5.67 -3.94
N THR A 44 -0.79 4.86 -3.84
CA THR A 44 -0.70 3.50 -3.31
C THR A 44 -1.80 2.60 -3.88
N GLN A 45 -1.60 1.29 -3.77
CA GLN A 45 -2.59 0.26 -4.07
C GLN A 45 -2.98 -0.50 -2.80
N VAL A 46 -4.12 -1.19 -2.84
CA VAL A 46 -4.47 -2.17 -1.82
C VAL A 46 -3.80 -3.50 -2.15
N LEU A 47 -3.01 -4.04 -1.21
CA LEU A 47 -2.42 -5.38 -1.29
C LEU A 47 -3.12 -6.30 -0.29
N ASN A 48 -4.05 -7.12 -0.78
CA ASN A 48 -4.81 -8.08 0.04
C ASN A 48 -4.94 -9.51 -0.57
N PRO A 49 -3.97 -10.04 -1.34
CA PRO A 49 -4.06 -11.42 -1.76
C PRO A 49 -3.89 -12.35 -0.55
N TRP A 50 -4.59 -13.47 -0.55
CA TRP A 50 -4.58 -14.42 0.57
C TRP A 50 -3.17 -14.96 0.88
N TRP A 51 -2.31 -15.10 -0.13
CA TRP A 51 -0.94 -15.63 0.04
C TRP A 51 0.02 -14.65 0.72
N LEU A 52 -0.32 -13.36 0.82
CA LEU A 52 0.44 -12.41 1.65
C LEU A 52 0.09 -12.50 3.13
N TRP A 53 -0.92 -13.29 3.52
CA TRP A 53 -1.38 -13.37 4.90
C TRP A 53 -0.27 -13.64 5.94
N PRO A 54 0.73 -14.52 5.70
CA PRO A 54 1.83 -14.70 6.64
C PRO A 54 2.59 -13.41 6.94
N LEU A 55 2.87 -12.58 5.93
CA LEU A 55 3.51 -11.27 6.12
C LEU A 55 2.56 -10.27 6.77
N GLN A 56 1.29 -10.29 6.34
CA GLN A 56 0.24 -9.44 6.90
C GLN A 56 0.03 -9.72 8.40
N ALA A 57 0.17 -10.95 8.88
CA ALA A 57 0.01 -11.28 10.29
C ALA A 57 1.03 -10.52 11.16
N PHE A 58 2.28 -10.38 10.70
CA PHE A 58 3.32 -9.66 11.43
C PHE A 58 3.26 -8.13 11.24
N CYS A 59 2.56 -7.63 10.22
CA CYS A 59 2.27 -6.21 10.04
C CYS A 59 0.81 -5.82 10.28
N PHE A 60 0.02 -6.70 10.90
CA PHE A 60 -1.40 -6.49 11.23
C PHE A 60 -2.30 -6.13 10.02
N ASN A 61 -2.17 -6.80 8.88
CA ASN A 61 -2.99 -6.54 7.69
C ASN A 61 -2.76 -5.13 7.08
N PHE A 62 -1.57 -4.57 7.30
CA PHE A 62 -1.16 -3.26 6.81
C PHE A 62 -1.39 -3.08 5.30
N GLY A 63 -1.04 -4.07 4.47
CA GLY A 63 -1.18 -3.94 3.02
C GLY A 63 -2.64 -3.77 2.57
N SER A 64 -3.59 -4.26 3.37
CA SER A 64 -5.00 -4.15 3.07
C SER A 64 -5.60 -2.83 3.54
N SER A 65 -5.15 -2.31 4.68
CA SER A 65 -5.78 -1.17 5.35
C SER A 65 -5.02 0.15 5.20
N HIS A 66 -3.71 0.10 4.90
CA HIS A 66 -2.84 1.29 4.88
C HIS A 66 -3.40 2.35 3.96
N GLY A 67 -3.76 1.98 2.71
CA GLY A 67 -4.29 2.93 1.72
C GLY A 67 -5.42 3.84 2.23
N ILE A 68 -6.26 3.36 3.15
CA ILE A 68 -7.36 4.14 3.76
C ILE A 68 -6.86 5.46 4.36
N HIS A 69 -5.67 5.45 4.96
CA HIS A 69 -5.13 6.63 5.65
C HIS A 69 -4.71 7.78 4.73
N HIS A 70 -4.52 7.52 3.43
CA HIS A 70 -4.24 8.55 2.43
C HIS A 70 -5.51 9.38 2.15
N PHE A 71 -6.68 8.84 2.51
CA PHE A 71 -7.99 9.45 2.32
C PHE A 71 -8.58 9.95 3.65
N VAL A 72 -8.44 9.15 4.72
CA VAL A 72 -9.02 9.44 6.04
C VAL A 72 -7.91 9.49 7.10
N VAL A 73 -7.20 10.63 7.14
CA VAL A 73 -6.02 10.82 7.98
C VAL A 73 -6.33 10.75 9.49
N LYS A 74 -7.56 11.10 9.89
CA LYS A 74 -7.99 11.16 11.30
C LYS A 74 -8.23 9.81 11.98
N GLU A 75 -8.39 8.72 11.23
CA GLU A 75 -8.68 7.42 11.82
C GLU A 75 -7.37 6.75 12.28
N PRO A 76 -7.24 6.28 13.53
CA PRO A 76 -6.10 5.49 13.93
C PRO A 76 -6.17 4.08 13.32
N PHE A 77 -5.04 3.38 13.30
CA PHE A 77 -4.88 2.10 12.61
C PHE A 77 -5.95 1.04 12.93
N TYR A 78 -6.31 0.86 14.21
CA TYR A 78 -7.29 -0.15 14.62
C TYR A 78 -8.72 0.16 14.17
N ILE A 79 -9.09 1.44 14.06
CA ILE A 79 -10.40 1.85 13.51
C ILE A 79 -10.48 1.53 12.03
N ARG A 80 -9.39 1.72 11.29
CA ARG A 80 -9.33 1.42 9.85
C ARG A 80 -9.61 -0.06 9.57
N GLN A 81 -9.18 -0.97 10.44
CA GLN A 81 -9.49 -2.41 10.28
C GLN A 81 -11.00 -2.69 10.32
N LEU A 82 -11.77 -1.92 11.11
CA LEU A 82 -13.22 -2.04 11.18
C LEU A 82 -13.91 -1.46 9.94
N THR A 83 -13.29 -0.48 9.29
CA THR A 83 -13.85 0.21 8.12
C THR A 83 -13.39 -0.37 6.78
N VAL A 84 -12.41 -1.30 6.78
CA VAL A 84 -11.85 -1.96 5.58
C VAL A 84 -12.91 -2.37 4.54
N PRO A 85 -14.00 -3.08 4.89
CA PRO A 85 -14.96 -3.55 3.88
C PRO A 85 -15.63 -2.41 3.12
N VAL A 86 -16.00 -1.34 3.83
CA VAL A 86 -16.65 -0.15 3.24
C VAL A 86 -15.62 0.68 2.48
N ALA A 87 -14.45 0.91 3.09
CA ALA A 87 -13.38 1.68 2.48
C ALA A 87 -12.90 1.04 1.17
N HIS A 88 -12.76 -0.29 1.11
CA HIS A 88 -12.38 -0.99 -0.11
C HIS A 88 -13.36 -0.80 -1.25
N LYS A 89 -14.66 -0.81 -0.95
CA LYS A 89 -15.70 -0.54 -1.96
C LYS A 89 -15.51 0.85 -2.56
N VAL A 90 -15.42 1.87 -1.70
CA VAL A 90 -15.22 3.28 -2.14
C VAL A 90 -13.90 3.45 -2.88
N MET A 91 -12.81 2.84 -2.38
CA MET A 91 -11.49 2.92 -3.01
C MET A 91 -11.51 2.35 -4.43
N ARG A 92 -12.22 1.24 -4.67
CA ARG A 92 -12.41 0.70 -6.03
C ARG A 92 -13.22 1.63 -6.91
N GLU A 93 -14.33 2.15 -6.41
CA GLU A 93 -15.19 3.10 -7.13
C GLU A 93 -14.42 4.36 -7.54
N MET A 94 -13.49 4.82 -6.70
CA MET A 94 -12.64 5.98 -6.96
C MET A 94 -11.37 5.64 -7.79
N GLY A 95 -11.18 4.39 -8.21
CA GLY A 95 -10.09 3.98 -9.11
C GLY A 95 -8.77 3.61 -8.45
N VAL A 96 -8.74 3.40 -7.12
CA VAL A 96 -7.56 2.83 -6.44
C VAL A 96 -7.35 1.39 -6.94
N ARG A 97 -6.10 1.07 -7.29
CA ARG A 97 -5.75 -0.28 -7.75
C ARG A 97 -5.69 -1.27 -6.59
N PHE A 98 -6.02 -2.52 -6.90
CA PHE A 98 -5.94 -3.64 -5.97
C PHE A 98 -5.05 -4.70 -6.60
N ASN A 99 -4.05 -5.18 -5.86
CA ASN A 99 -3.21 -6.31 -6.24
C ASN A 99 -2.57 -6.14 -7.64
N ASP A 100 -2.14 -4.92 -7.96
CA ASP A 100 -1.38 -4.58 -9.16
C ASP A 100 0.06 -5.07 -9.01
N PHE A 101 0.24 -6.38 -9.20
CA PHE A 101 1.56 -7.02 -9.20
C PHE A 101 2.39 -6.68 -10.44
N GLY A 102 1.77 -6.11 -11.48
CA GLY A 102 2.50 -5.57 -12.63
C GLY A 102 3.43 -4.41 -12.23
N THR A 103 3.21 -3.79 -11.07
CA THR A 103 4.07 -2.74 -10.53
C THR A 103 5.53 -3.19 -10.34
N PHE A 104 5.77 -4.49 -10.08
CA PHE A 104 7.12 -5.03 -9.90
C PHE A 104 7.91 -4.98 -11.20
N GLY A 105 7.27 -5.23 -12.35
CA GLY A 105 7.89 -5.05 -13.66
C GLY A 105 8.09 -3.57 -14.03
N ARG A 106 7.36 -2.65 -13.37
CA ARG A 106 7.45 -1.20 -13.58
C ARG A 106 8.27 -0.47 -12.53
N ALA A 107 9.03 -1.19 -11.69
CA ALA A 107 9.80 -0.60 -10.59
C ALA A 107 8.98 0.41 -9.74
N ASN A 108 7.78 -0.01 -9.32
CA ASN A 108 6.86 0.81 -8.52
C ASN A 108 6.33 2.07 -9.21
N ARG A 109 6.29 2.13 -10.54
CA ARG A 109 5.62 3.22 -11.27
C ARG A 109 4.13 2.92 -11.49
N PHE A 110 3.30 3.96 -11.37
CA PHE A 110 1.85 3.86 -11.57
C PHE A 110 1.51 3.54 -13.03
N VAL A 111 2.23 4.15 -13.97
CA VAL A 111 2.20 3.85 -15.41
C VAL A 111 3.56 3.26 -15.80
N GLY A 112 3.64 2.47 -16.88
CA GLY A 112 4.92 2.01 -17.45
C GLY A 112 5.40 2.96 -18.55
N GLU A 113 6.62 2.79 -19.03
CA GLU A 113 7.18 3.65 -20.10
C GLU A 113 6.44 3.56 -21.45
N ASP A 114 5.50 2.63 -21.63
CA ASP A 114 4.82 2.38 -22.91
C ASP A 114 3.34 2.83 -22.97
N LYS A 115 3.01 4.07 -22.64
CA LYS A 115 1.79 4.72 -23.21
C LYS A 115 2.01 6.22 -23.47
N PRO A 116 1.94 6.69 -24.73
CA PRO A 116 1.94 8.11 -25.00
C PRO A 116 0.71 8.74 -24.33
N ARG A 117 0.97 9.86 -23.67
CA ARG A 117 0.02 10.70 -22.94
C ARG A 117 -1.00 11.27 -23.92
N GLN A 118 -2.03 10.50 -24.29
CA GLN A 118 -3.14 11.01 -25.08
C GLN A 118 -4.11 11.74 -24.14
N GLN A 119 -3.71 12.92 -23.69
CA GLN A 119 -4.65 13.95 -23.25
C GLN A 119 -4.78 14.94 -24.39
N ALA A 120 -5.78 14.71 -25.24
CA ALA A 120 -6.30 15.73 -26.12
C ALA A 120 -6.90 16.82 -25.22
N VAL A 121 -6.14 17.90 -25.02
CA VAL A 121 -6.70 19.17 -24.57
C VAL A 121 -7.56 19.65 -25.73
N ILE A 122 -8.87 19.40 -25.63
CA ILE A 122 -9.85 20.06 -26.49
C ILE A 122 -9.85 21.53 -26.06
N THR A 123 -9.14 22.35 -26.81
CA THR A 123 -9.28 23.80 -26.81
C THR A 123 -10.72 24.12 -27.22
N VAL A 124 -11.58 24.40 -26.25
CA VAL A 124 -12.85 25.07 -26.52
C VAL A 124 -12.55 26.55 -26.71
N ARG A 125 -12.32 26.94 -27.97
CA ARG A 125 -12.57 28.31 -28.41
C ARG A 125 -14.06 28.40 -28.79
N GLY A 126 -14.80 29.17 -28.02
CA GLY A 126 -16.12 29.70 -28.33
C GLY A 126 -16.22 31.08 -27.72
#